data_AF-A0A812PJC0-F1
#
_entry.id   AF-A0A812PJC0-F1
#
_cell.length_a   1.000
_cell.length_b   1.000
_cell.length_c   1.000
_cell.angle_alpha   90.00
_cell.angle_beta   90.00
_cell.angle_gamma   90.00
#
_symmetry.space_group_name_H-M   'P 1'
#
loop_
_entity.id
_entity.type
_entity.pdbx_description
1 polymer ?
#
loop_
_entity_poly.entity_id
_entity_poly.type
_entity_poly.pdbx_seq_one_letter_code
_entity_poly.pdbx_strand_id
1 'polypeptide(L)'
;MASDPWDWEEKLRELEVRLRDELRAETAKVLSQCVAKVERLESELRVSNETRLQISEPASWSPDSANGELEDAPEQKALTVQPQAPKPQTLQESNPKGEMKGTEPGPTDEAQEPIPFTDSTWNLLLVLGFTKAGWIDIVIGCGVFVGSLLLQGGLCYVLLTGDFLGKPLTNEIDIARTWRAGTAHDFKHLDIAETSLVSRVCNGDGSLIMSTQQAAFISQLNTYLGMQADELAPEGICPGSVLCVLCISWWCLYLGREYRQIFSSLEGLWNVPRGPSTILEIGNIRTVSFPRFFLFCAARISKAVISSLLLAAGIQWLVNTIAIRSIVLRAVALKSLFELDGVFYAAFMPKQLQVCMKKLKPMQFRNSSCRSQIESLLLLLFFVVVICGSWYQLVDSIGGTMEHIKTEYCGGNQNFVVAVNDDHGLAVGRSSMPYDPARAEDAISSAVHNYAFKSNESTLILFHTSPRSFEKTRVETMATATTSTLECANFDRWFLRGEDQPIPDTYGPYFWSAALSVGMPPNSTCEDMIHHCADVDAQLLRMVCGETCGCVEAQANPLYKVRAQGCLKKCESPR
;
A
#
# COMPACT_ATOMS: atom_id res chain seq x y z
N MET A 1 25.45 29.64 53.93
CA MET A 1 24.11 29.80 53.32
C MET A 1 23.92 28.66 52.34
N ALA A 2 23.54 27.49 52.85
CA ALA A 2 23.20 26.33 52.03
C ALA A 2 21.69 26.37 51.82
N SER A 3 21.24 26.59 50.59
CA SER A 3 19.83 26.53 50.21
C SER A 3 19.35 25.09 50.32
N ASP A 4 18.23 24.88 51.01
CA ASP A 4 17.63 23.57 51.25
C ASP A 4 17.40 22.83 49.91
N PRO A 5 17.84 21.56 49.78
CA PRO A 5 17.67 20.77 48.56
C PRO A 5 16.20 20.59 48.13
N TRP A 6 15.25 20.80 49.06
CA TRP A 6 13.81 20.68 48.81
C TRP A 6 13.22 21.83 47.97
N ASP A 7 13.85 23.01 47.92
CA ASP A 7 13.35 24.18 47.16
C ASP A 7 13.45 23.97 45.63
N TRP A 8 14.36 23.11 45.17
CA TRP A 8 14.53 22.85 43.73
C TRP A 8 13.48 21.89 43.16
N GLU A 9 13.00 20.92 43.93
CA GLU A 9 11.97 19.98 43.46
C GLU A 9 10.61 20.67 43.28
N GLU A 10 10.29 21.61 44.17
CA GLU A 10 9.04 22.37 44.09
C GLU A 10 9.04 23.30 42.87
N LYS A 11 10.16 24.00 42.62
CA LYS A 11 10.36 24.80 41.40
C LYS A 11 10.31 23.97 40.13
N LEU A 12 10.83 22.74 40.15
CA LEU A 12 10.76 21.82 39.00
C LEU A 12 9.33 21.38 38.71
N ARG A 13 8.53 21.05 39.73
CA ARG A 13 7.11 20.72 39.56
C ARG A 13 6.30 21.91 39.06
N GLU A 14 6.55 23.09 39.59
CA GLU A 14 5.86 24.31 39.16
C GLU A 14 6.17 24.65 37.69
N LEU A 15 7.43 24.47 37.28
CA LEU A 15 7.84 24.65 35.88
C LEU A 15 7.21 23.61 34.96
N GLU A 16 7.12 22.35 35.38
CA GLU A 16 6.50 21.27 34.60
C GLU A 16 5.00 21.52 34.39
N VAL A 17 4.29 21.92 35.44
CA VAL A 17 2.85 22.27 35.36
C VAL A 17 2.64 23.44 34.40
N ARG A 18 3.46 24.50 34.52
CA ARG A 18 3.37 25.66 33.64
C ARG A 18 3.62 25.33 32.18
N LEU A 19 4.65 24.54 31.88
CA LEU A 19 4.96 24.08 30.53
C LEU A 19 3.84 23.21 29.95
N ARG A 20 3.24 22.34 30.76
CA ARG A 20 2.13 21.48 30.33
C ARG A 20 0.88 22.30 29.99
N ASP A 21 0.60 23.36 30.76
CA ASP A 21 -0.55 24.22 30.53
C ASP A 21 -0.34 25.18 29.34
N GLU A 22 0.87 25.74 29.16
CA GLU A 22 1.23 26.52 27.96
C GLU A 22 1.13 25.65 26.69
N LEU A 23 1.63 24.40 26.74
CA LEU A 23 1.51 23.47 25.63
C LEU A 23 0.04 23.14 25.32
N ARG A 24 -0.79 22.85 26.33
CA ARG A 24 -2.23 22.60 26.14
C ARG A 24 -2.94 23.80 25.53
N ALA A 25 -2.62 25.01 25.96
CA ALA A 25 -3.21 26.24 25.42
C ALA A 25 -2.84 26.47 23.95
N GLU A 26 -1.56 26.28 23.57
CA GLU A 26 -1.15 26.37 22.17
C GLU A 26 -1.78 25.27 21.31
N THR A 27 -1.82 24.04 21.82
CA THR A 27 -2.40 22.91 21.08
C THR A 27 -3.90 23.13 20.85
N ALA A 28 -4.63 23.59 21.87
CA ALA A 28 -6.06 23.91 21.74
C ALA A 28 -6.31 25.04 20.73
N LYS A 29 -5.46 26.08 20.72
CA LYS A 29 -5.54 27.20 19.77
C LYS A 29 -5.30 26.75 18.32
N VAL A 30 -4.30 25.91 18.08
CA VAL A 30 -4.03 25.37 16.74
C VAL A 30 -5.15 24.43 16.31
N LEU A 31 -5.63 23.57 17.22
CA LEU A 31 -6.72 22.64 16.95
C LEU A 31 -8.02 23.38 16.59
N SER A 32 -8.37 24.44 17.31
CA SER A 32 -9.57 25.24 17.00
C SER A 32 -9.47 25.92 15.62
N GLN A 33 -8.28 26.36 15.22
CA GLN A 33 -8.07 26.92 13.88
C GLN A 33 -8.21 25.86 12.78
N CYS A 34 -7.75 24.64 13.03
CA CYS A 34 -7.93 23.51 12.11
C CYS A 34 -9.41 23.09 12.01
N VAL A 35 -10.11 22.96 13.12
CA VAL A 35 -11.55 22.60 13.15
C VAL A 35 -12.38 23.64 12.38
N ALA A 36 -12.14 24.93 12.61
CA ALA A 36 -12.83 25.99 11.87
C ALA A 36 -12.56 25.95 10.34
N LYS A 37 -11.36 25.53 9.92
CA LYS A 37 -11.06 25.31 8.49
C LYS A 37 -11.80 24.11 7.91
N VAL A 38 -11.93 23.02 8.67
CA VAL A 38 -12.66 21.82 8.21
C VAL A 38 -14.16 22.11 8.11
N GLU A 39 -14.76 22.79 9.10
CA GLU A 39 -16.17 23.18 9.04
C GLU A 39 -16.47 24.11 7.85
N ARG A 40 -15.53 25.01 7.53
CA ARG A 40 -15.65 25.86 6.34
C ARG A 40 -15.60 25.04 5.05
N LEU A 41 -14.69 24.08 4.93
CA LEU A 41 -14.61 23.22 3.76
C LEU A 41 -15.83 22.30 3.62
N GLU A 42 -16.36 21.78 4.73
CA GLU A 42 -17.58 20.96 4.72
C GLU A 42 -18.79 21.78 4.24
N SER A 43 -18.93 23.03 4.70
CA SER A 43 -20.01 23.90 4.24
C SER A 43 -19.89 24.28 2.75
N GLU A 44 -18.68 24.56 2.26
CA GLU A 44 -18.42 24.76 0.82
C GLU A 44 -18.76 23.52 -0.02
N LEU A 45 -18.46 22.32 0.50
CA LEU A 45 -18.79 21.06 -0.19
C LEU A 45 -20.31 20.80 -0.25
N ARG A 46 -21.04 21.10 0.83
CA ARG A 46 -22.51 20.98 0.85
C ARG A 46 -23.18 21.88 -0.20
N VAL A 47 -22.75 23.15 -0.27
CA VAL A 47 -23.27 24.10 -1.27
C VAL A 47 -22.96 23.63 -2.70
N SER A 48 -21.76 23.09 -2.93
CA SER A 48 -21.40 22.55 -4.25
C SER A 48 -22.24 21.34 -4.64
N ASN A 49 -22.56 20.46 -3.68
CA ASN A 49 -23.36 19.27 -3.94
C ASN A 49 -24.84 19.61 -4.21
N GLU A 50 -25.42 20.57 -3.48
CA GLU A 50 -26.77 21.09 -3.74
C GLU A 50 -26.86 21.76 -5.12
N THR A 51 -25.85 22.54 -5.50
CA THR A 51 -25.77 23.16 -6.84
C THR A 51 -25.71 22.08 -7.94
N ARG A 52 -25.01 20.97 -7.69
CA ARG A 52 -24.91 19.87 -8.66
C ARG A 52 -26.24 19.13 -8.85
N LEU A 53 -27.00 18.95 -7.77
CA LEU A 53 -28.31 18.30 -7.80
C LEU A 53 -29.37 19.13 -8.53
N GLN A 54 -29.31 20.47 -8.43
CA GLN A 54 -30.21 21.36 -9.18
C GLN A 54 -29.94 21.38 -10.69
N ILE A 55 -28.72 21.04 -11.13
CA ILE A 55 -28.37 20.99 -12.57
C ILE A 55 -28.74 19.62 -13.18
N SER A 56 -29.06 18.61 -12.35
CA SER A 56 -29.34 17.25 -12.79
C SER A 56 -30.82 16.85 -12.80
N GLU A 57 -31.78 17.79 -12.79
CA GLU A 57 -33.17 17.46 -13.15
C GLU A 57 -33.30 17.36 -14.68
N PRO A 58 -33.45 16.15 -15.27
CA PRO A 58 -33.75 16.04 -16.69
C PRO A 58 -35.18 16.52 -16.94
N ALA A 59 -35.32 17.41 -17.91
CA ALA A 59 -36.62 17.79 -18.47
C ALA A 59 -37.43 16.54 -18.84
N SER A 60 -38.61 16.42 -18.24
CA SER A 60 -39.58 15.35 -18.52
C SER A 60 -39.88 15.28 -20.02
N TRP A 61 -39.43 14.21 -20.67
CA TRP A 61 -39.81 13.85 -22.03
C TRP A 61 -41.24 13.31 -22.03
N SER A 62 -42.16 14.03 -22.68
CA SER A 62 -43.44 13.48 -23.15
C SER A 62 -43.21 12.78 -24.50
N PRO A 63 -43.63 11.52 -24.68
CA PRO A 63 -43.54 10.83 -25.96
C PRO A 63 -44.85 10.99 -26.71
N ASP A 64 -44.92 11.91 -27.67
CA ASP A 64 -45.91 11.82 -28.75
C ASP A 64 -45.39 12.51 -30.03
N SER A 65 -45.68 11.83 -31.15
CA SER A 65 -45.59 12.31 -32.53
C SER A 65 -44.26 12.14 -33.28
N ALA A 66 -44.16 10.99 -33.93
CA ALA A 66 -43.41 10.83 -35.17
C ALA A 66 -44.29 11.30 -36.34
N ASN A 67 -43.79 12.24 -37.17
CA ASN A 67 -43.94 12.29 -38.64
C ASN A 67 -43.31 13.57 -39.22
N GLY A 68 -42.41 13.38 -40.19
CA GLY A 68 -42.49 14.03 -41.50
C GLY A 68 -42.01 15.48 -41.71
N GLU A 69 -41.10 15.61 -42.70
CA GLU A 69 -40.94 16.72 -43.67
C GLU A 69 -40.04 17.93 -43.34
N LEU A 70 -38.87 17.92 -44.01
CA LEU A 70 -38.38 18.87 -45.03
C LEU A 70 -38.90 20.33 -45.01
N GLU A 71 -38.01 21.30 -44.79
CA GLU A 71 -37.68 22.45 -45.69
C GLU A 71 -37.00 23.62 -44.94
N ASP A 72 -36.01 24.20 -45.62
CA ASP A 72 -35.54 25.59 -45.69
C ASP A 72 -35.28 26.50 -44.45
N ALA A 73 -34.10 27.13 -44.50
CA ALA A 73 -33.69 28.32 -43.76
C ALA A 73 -34.50 29.57 -44.22
N PRO A 74 -34.70 30.64 -43.42
CA PRO A 74 -33.61 31.55 -43.01
C PRO A 74 -33.77 32.34 -41.67
N GLU A 75 -32.62 32.87 -41.20
CA GLU A 75 -32.37 34.20 -40.60
C GLU A 75 -33.41 34.89 -39.66
N GLN A 76 -33.06 35.15 -38.38
CA GLN A 76 -32.88 36.49 -37.77
C GLN A 76 -32.95 36.53 -36.22
N LYS A 77 -31.92 37.18 -35.64
CA LYS A 77 -31.86 38.07 -34.44
C LYS A 77 -32.99 38.02 -33.40
N ALA A 78 -32.63 37.90 -32.10
CA ALA A 78 -32.62 39.01 -31.13
C ALA A 78 -32.37 38.57 -29.66
N LEU A 79 -31.54 39.39 -28.99
CA LEU A 79 -31.58 39.86 -27.59
C LEU A 79 -31.50 38.92 -26.36
N THR A 80 -30.43 39.15 -25.58
CA THR A 80 -30.38 39.46 -24.11
C THR A 80 -30.89 38.37 -23.14
N VAL A 81 -30.15 37.89 -22.14
CA VAL A 81 -29.67 38.59 -20.92
C VAL A 81 -28.63 37.69 -20.23
N GLN A 82 -27.43 38.20 -19.93
CA GLN A 82 -26.50 37.57 -19.00
C GLN A 82 -26.68 38.16 -17.59
N PRO A 83 -26.77 37.34 -16.52
CA PRO A 83 -26.56 37.81 -15.15
C PRO A 83 -25.05 37.88 -14.86
N GLN A 84 -24.60 39.07 -14.44
CA GLN A 84 -23.24 39.33 -13.97
C GLN A 84 -22.95 38.58 -12.66
N ALA A 85 -21.79 37.93 -12.61
CA ALA A 85 -21.18 37.43 -11.37
C ALA A 85 -20.58 38.60 -10.54
N PRO A 86 -20.70 38.58 -9.20
CA PRO A 86 -20.20 39.64 -8.34
C PRO A 86 -18.66 39.61 -8.23
N LYS A 87 -18.03 40.76 -8.47
CA LYS A 87 -16.60 40.99 -8.24
C LYS A 87 -16.27 40.94 -6.74
N PRO A 88 -15.11 40.36 -6.34
CA PRO A 88 -14.62 40.44 -4.96
C PRO A 88 -14.23 41.88 -4.60
N GLN A 89 -14.62 42.29 -3.39
CA GLN A 89 -14.29 43.57 -2.77
C GLN A 89 -12.80 43.63 -2.41
N THR A 90 -12.09 44.58 -3.03
CA THR A 90 -10.73 44.97 -2.67
C THR A 90 -10.80 45.85 -1.43
N LEU A 91 -10.17 45.42 -0.33
CA LEU A 91 -9.97 46.23 0.87
C LEU A 91 -9.14 47.48 0.52
N GLN A 92 -9.71 48.65 0.80
CA GLN A 92 -9.06 49.95 0.72
C GLN A 92 -8.07 50.12 1.87
N GLU A 93 -6.79 50.28 1.53
CA GLU A 93 -5.77 50.80 2.43
C GLU A 93 -5.59 52.30 2.12
N SER A 94 -5.83 53.14 3.13
CA SER A 94 -5.82 54.59 3.06
C SER A 94 -4.40 55.14 2.91
N ASN A 95 -4.16 55.87 1.82
CA ASN A 95 -2.91 56.55 1.51
C ASN A 95 -3.00 58.05 1.88
N PRO A 96 -2.04 58.63 2.64
CA PRO A 96 -1.89 60.08 2.72
C PRO A 96 -0.98 60.60 1.60
N LYS A 97 -1.52 61.53 0.80
CA LYS A 97 -0.81 62.30 -0.22
C LYS A 97 0.34 63.11 0.41
N GLY A 98 1.57 62.83 -0.01
CA GLY A 98 2.73 63.70 0.15
C GLY A 98 3.43 63.89 -1.20
N GLU A 99 3.70 65.15 -1.56
CA GLU A 99 4.27 65.61 -2.83
C GLU A 99 5.56 64.88 -3.23
N MET A 100 5.56 64.39 -4.47
CA MET A 100 6.67 63.71 -5.12
C MET A 100 7.58 64.74 -5.80
N LYS A 101 8.75 64.99 -5.21
CA LYS A 101 9.84 65.76 -5.81
C LYS A 101 10.66 64.82 -6.69
N GLY A 102 10.71 65.10 -7.99
CA GLY A 102 11.45 64.31 -8.98
C GLY A 102 12.91 64.11 -8.57
N THR A 103 13.26 62.88 -8.23
CA THR A 103 14.64 62.43 -8.02
C THR A 103 14.96 61.52 -9.19
N GLU A 104 16.02 61.85 -9.93
CA GLU A 104 16.55 61.04 -11.03
C GLU A 104 16.74 59.59 -10.57
N PRO A 105 16.45 58.59 -11.42
CA PRO A 105 16.71 57.19 -11.10
C PRO A 105 18.23 56.99 -11.01
N GLY A 106 18.77 57.18 -9.80
CA GLY A 106 20.10 56.71 -9.45
C GLY A 106 20.21 55.21 -9.76
N PRO A 107 21.43 54.70 -10.05
CA PRO A 107 21.65 53.30 -10.33
C PRO A 107 20.94 52.49 -9.26
N THR A 108 20.01 51.64 -9.69
CA THR A 108 19.21 50.79 -8.81
C THR A 108 20.18 49.95 -8.00
N ASP A 109 20.44 50.36 -6.76
CA ASP A 109 21.22 49.60 -5.80
C ASP A 109 20.51 48.26 -5.65
N GLU A 110 21.01 47.25 -6.36
CA GLU A 110 20.53 45.88 -6.29
C GLU A 110 20.55 45.46 -4.83
N ALA A 111 19.37 45.40 -4.21
CA ALA A 111 19.22 45.10 -2.80
C ALA A 111 19.85 43.73 -2.51
N GLN A 112 21.00 43.74 -1.81
CA GLN A 112 21.71 42.53 -1.43
C GLN A 112 20.90 41.81 -0.36
N GLU A 113 20.30 40.68 -0.72
CA GLU A 113 19.56 39.84 0.21
C GLU A 113 20.54 39.05 1.10
N PRO A 114 20.57 39.28 2.43
CA PRO A 114 21.51 38.60 3.32
C PRO A 114 21.07 37.15 3.55
N ILE A 115 21.88 36.16 3.14
CA ILE A 115 21.58 34.74 3.38
C ILE A 115 22.03 34.37 4.81
N PRO A 116 21.11 34.02 5.73
CA PRO A 116 21.47 33.68 7.09
C PRO A 116 22.34 32.42 7.13
N PHE A 117 23.30 32.41 8.05
CA PHE A 117 24.03 31.19 8.36
C PHE A 117 23.06 30.17 8.94
N THR A 118 22.94 29.05 8.24
CA THR A 118 22.18 27.89 8.70
C THR A 118 22.92 27.22 9.85
N ASP A 119 22.17 26.92 10.92
CA ASP A 119 22.65 26.16 12.07
C ASP A 119 22.99 24.73 11.61
N SER A 120 24.27 24.50 11.32
CA SER A 120 24.76 23.24 10.77
C SER A 120 26.19 22.99 11.21
N THR A 121 26.50 21.76 11.60
CA THR A 121 27.85 21.32 12.00
C THR A 121 28.91 21.64 10.95
N TRP A 122 28.52 21.66 9.67
CA TRP A 122 29.40 21.96 8.54
C TRP A 122 29.88 23.42 8.50
N ASN A 123 29.13 24.35 9.12
CA ASN A 123 29.53 25.75 9.27
C ASN A 123 30.49 25.97 10.45
N LEU A 124 30.58 25.02 11.39
CA LEU A 124 31.40 25.13 12.59
C LEU A 124 32.88 25.37 12.26
N LEU A 125 33.38 24.76 11.19
CA LEU A 125 34.78 24.89 10.76
C LEU A 125 35.19 26.34 10.44
N LEU A 126 34.25 27.22 10.10
CA LEU A 126 34.53 28.65 9.90
C LEU A 126 34.75 29.40 11.21
N VAL A 127 34.07 28.97 12.28
CA VAL A 127 34.04 29.62 13.60
C VAL A 127 35.10 29.05 14.53
N LEU A 128 35.52 27.81 14.28
CA LEU A 128 36.47 27.10 15.11
C LEU A 128 37.83 27.84 15.17
N GLY A 129 38.29 28.15 16.39
CA GLY A 129 39.56 28.83 16.64
C GLY A 129 39.52 30.36 16.59
N PHE A 130 38.32 30.97 16.59
CA PHE A 130 38.14 32.43 16.68
C PHE A 130 37.29 32.90 17.83
N THR A 131 36.43 32.01 18.31
CA THR A 131 35.58 32.30 19.44
C THR A 131 36.47 32.42 20.67
N LYS A 132 36.07 33.28 21.61
CA LYS A 132 36.64 33.29 22.96
C LYS A 132 36.19 32.05 23.77
N ALA A 133 35.73 31.00 23.08
CA ALA A 133 35.27 29.77 23.68
C ALA A 133 36.47 29.04 24.30
N GLY A 134 36.22 28.31 25.38
CA GLY A 134 37.28 27.55 26.04
C GLY A 134 37.85 26.48 25.10
N TRP A 135 39.08 26.01 25.36
CA TRP A 135 39.66 24.88 24.63
C TRP A 135 38.76 23.64 24.67
N ILE A 136 38.01 23.45 25.76
CA ILE A 136 37.04 22.37 25.92
C ILE A 136 35.90 22.49 24.89
N ASP A 137 35.33 23.68 24.70
CA ASP A 137 34.28 23.91 23.70
C ASP A 137 34.78 23.61 22.29
N ILE A 138 36.04 23.94 21.99
CA ILE A 138 36.68 23.65 20.70
C ILE A 138 36.81 22.13 20.51
N VAL A 139 37.29 21.40 21.53
CA VAL A 139 37.40 19.94 21.49
C VAL A 139 36.03 19.28 21.30
N ILE A 140 35.01 19.74 22.02
CA ILE A 140 33.63 19.26 21.86
C ILE A 140 33.14 19.58 20.44
N GLY A 141 33.35 20.79 19.94
CA GLY A 141 32.96 21.18 18.59
C GLY A 141 33.60 20.30 17.50
N CYS A 142 34.89 19.99 17.62
CA CYS A 142 35.56 19.02 16.76
C CYS A 142 34.94 17.62 16.89
N GLY A 143 34.64 17.18 18.12
CA GLY A 143 33.94 15.93 18.38
C GLY A 143 32.56 15.86 17.72
N VAL A 144 31.77 16.94 17.77
CA VAL A 144 30.46 17.02 17.11
C VAL A 144 30.61 16.95 15.59
N PHE A 145 31.61 17.60 15.00
CA PHE A 145 31.90 17.50 13.58
C PHE A 145 32.26 16.07 13.15
N VAL A 146 33.19 15.42 13.84
CA VAL A 146 33.58 14.03 13.57
C VAL A 146 32.39 13.08 13.79
N GLY A 147 31.64 13.27 14.88
CA GLY A 147 30.44 12.49 15.18
C GLY A 147 29.37 12.62 14.08
N SER A 148 29.12 13.83 13.58
CA SER A 148 28.20 14.06 12.46
C SER A 148 28.64 13.33 11.19
N LEU A 149 29.94 13.34 10.89
CA LEU A 149 30.50 12.66 9.72
C LEU A 149 30.40 11.13 9.86
N LEU A 150 30.71 10.59 11.05
CA LEU A 150 30.57 9.16 11.35
C LEU A 150 29.11 8.71 11.32
N LEU A 151 28.19 9.53 11.83
CA LEU A 151 26.77 9.23 11.87
C LEU A 151 26.17 9.17 10.46
N GLN A 152 26.39 10.19 9.63
CA GLN A 152 25.91 10.18 8.26
C GLN A 152 26.63 9.12 7.42
N GLY A 153 27.95 8.95 7.58
CA GLY A 153 28.71 7.90 6.90
C GLY A 153 28.25 6.49 7.29
N GLY A 154 27.96 6.26 8.57
CA GLY A 154 27.39 5.01 9.07
C GLY A 154 25.99 4.74 8.54
N LEU A 155 25.14 5.77 8.46
CA LEU A 155 23.82 5.66 7.83
C LEU A 155 23.94 5.30 6.34
N CYS A 156 24.83 5.96 5.58
CA CYS A 156 25.11 5.56 4.20
C CYS A 156 25.54 4.10 4.10
N TYR A 157 26.45 3.66 4.97
CA TYR A 157 26.93 2.27 4.98
C TYR A 157 25.80 1.28 5.24
N VAL A 158 24.96 1.52 6.25
CA VAL A 158 23.81 0.67 6.57
C VAL A 158 22.81 0.63 5.41
N LEU A 159 22.46 1.79 4.84
CA LEU A 159 21.50 1.87 3.72
C LEU A 159 22.02 1.21 2.44
N LEU A 160 23.34 1.19 2.22
CA LEU A 160 23.97 0.53 1.07
C LEU A 160 24.25 -0.97 1.30
N THR A 161 24.04 -1.47 2.51
CA THR A 161 24.24 -2.89 2.80
C THR A 161 23.10 -3.71 2.20
N GLY A 162 23.44 -4.81 1.52
CA GLY A 162 22.46 -5.68 0.85
C GLY A 162 21.36 -6.21 1.78
N ASP A 163 21.67 -6.42 3.05
CA ASP A 163 20.69 -6.85 4.07
C ASP A 163 19.57 -5.84 4.26
N PHE A 164 19.88 -4.54 4.15
CA PHE A 164 18.89 -3.47 4.30
C PHE A 164 18.11 -3.22 3.00
N LEU A 165 18.79 -3.30 1.85
CA LEU A 165 18.18 -3.17 0.54
C LEU A 165 17.26 -4.36 0.18
N GLY A 166 17.39 -5.47 0.92
CA GLY A 166 16.66 -6.71 0.68
C GLY A 166 17.32 -7.58 -0.37
N LYS A 167 16.87 -8.85 -0.43
CA LYS A 167 17.27 -9.74 -1.52
C LYS A 167 16.73 -9.20 -2.85
N PRO A 168 17.47 -9.35 -3.97
CA PRO A 168 16.96 -8.92 -5.26
C PRO A 168 15.68 -9.67 -5.58
N LEU A 169 14.71 -8.94 -6.13
CA LEU A 169 13.38 -9.47 -6.45
C LEU A 169 13.45 -10.66 -7.43
N THR A 170 14.52 -10.75 -8.22
CA THR A 170 14.79 -11.89 -9.11
C THR A 170 14.82 -13.24 -8.38
N ASN A 171 15.22 -13.29 -7.10
CA ASN A 171 15.22 -14.54 -6.34
C ASN A 171 13.80 -15.06 -6.06
N GLU A 172 12.80 -14.17 -6.04
CA GLU A 172 11.40 -14.56 -5.87
C GLU A 172 10.86 -15.31 -7.08
N ILE A 173 11.49 -15.18 -8.26
CA ILE A 173 11.15 -15.96 -9.46
C ILE A 173 11.42 -17.46 -9.21
N ASP A 174 12.59 -17.79 -8.67
CA ASP A 174 12.96 -19.19 -8.38
C ASP A 174 12.11 -19.77 -7.25
N ILE A 175 11.77 -18.94 -6.25
CA ILE A 175 10.85 -19.31 -5.17
C ILE A 175 9.45 -19.59 -5.74
N ALA A 176 8.94 -18.73 -6.62
CA ALA A 176 7.67 -18.91 -7.31
C ALA A 176 7.65 -20.23 -8.09
N ARG A 177 8.69 -20.48 -8.87
CA ARG A 177 8.81 -21.70 -9.70
C ARG A 177 8.88 -22.96 -8.85
N THR A 178 9.68 -22.94 -7.78
CA THR A 178 9.81 -24.08 -6.86
C THR A 178 8.51 -24.35 -6.12
N TRP A 179 7.87 -23.30 -5.61
CA TRP A 179 6.56 -23.40 -4.96
C TRP A 179 5.50 -23.95 -5.92
N ARG A 180 5.49 -23.46 -7.17
CA ARG A 180 4.54 -23.90 -8.18
C ARG A 180 4.70 -25.37 -8.54
N ALA A 181 5.92 -25.81 -8.80
CA ALA A 181 6.21 -27.19 -9.17
C ALA A 181 6.04 -28.17 -8.00
N GLY A 182 6.32 -27.74 -6.77
CA GLY A 182 6.31 -28.62 -5.60
C GLY A 182 4.99 -28.64 -4.84
N THR A 183 4.42 -27.47 -4.54
CA THR A 183 3.35 -27.33 -3.54
C THR A 183 2.03 -26.87 -4.16
N ALA A 184 2.07 -25.94 -5.11
CA ALA A 184 0.86 -25.26 -5.58
C ALA A 184 -0.13 -26.17 -6.31
N HIS A 185 0.38 -27.25 -6.92
CA HIS A 185 -0.40 -28.27 -7.61
C HIS A 185 -0.46 -29.61 -6.85
N ASP A 186 0.04 -29.72 -5.61
CA ASP A 186 -0.05 -30.99 -4.85
C ASP A 186 -1.51 -31.27 -4.47
N PHE A 187 -1.99 -32.48 -4.79
CA PHE A 187 -3.34 -32.93 -4.46
C PHE A 187 -3.64 -32.86 -2.95
N LYS A 188 -2.62 -32.92 -2.08
CA LYS A 188 -2.76 -32.81 -0.63
C LYS A 188 -3.28 -31.45 -0.18
N HIS A 189 -3.14 -30.43 -1.04
CA HIS A 189 -3.60 -29.07 -0.81
C HIS A 189 -4.83 -28.71 -1.63
N LEU A 190 -5.48 -29.70 -2.24
CA LEU A 190 -6.80 -29.54 -2.83
C LEU A 190 -7.78 -29.18 -1.71
N ASP A 191 -8.60 -28.15 -1.95
CA ASP A 191 -9.63 -27.79 -0.99
C ASP A 191 -10.86 -28.69 -1.12
N ILE A 192 -11.86 -28.40 -0.29
CA ILE A 192 -13.11 -29.17 -0.25
C ILE A 192 -13.92 -28.95 -1.54
N ALA A 193 -13.84 -27.75 -2.15
CA ALA A 193 -14.49 -27.41 -3.42
C ALA A 193 -13.73 -27.98 -4.65
N GLU A 194 -12.77 -28.88 -4.43
CA GLU A 194 -11.88 -29.45 -5.44
C GLU A 194 -11.14 -28.38 -6.27
N THR A 195 -10.82 -27.22 -5.68
CA THR A 195 -10.00 -26.18 -6.29
C THR A 195 -8.53 -26.33 -5.89
N SER A 196 -7.63 -26.03 -6.83
CA SER A 196 -6.19 -26.12 -6.59
C SER A 196 -5.70 -24.95 -5.71
N LEU A 197 -4.63 -25.20 -4.95
CA LEU A 197 -4.02 -24.17 -4.11
C LEU A 197 -3.54 -22.96 -4.93
N VAL A 198 -2.97 -23.20 -6.12
CA VAL A 198 -2.55 -22.11 -7.01
C VAL A 198 -3.72 -21.23 -7.44
N SER A 199 -4.87 -21.83 -7.79
CA SER A 199 -6.02 -21.05 -8.25
C SER A 199 -6.54 -20.16 -7.12
N ARG A 200 -6.63 -20.68 -5.90
CA ARG A 200 -7.02 -19.90 -4.71
C ARG A 200 -6.05 -18.76 -4.40
N VAL A 201 -4.74 -19.01 -4.45
CA VAL A 201 -3.70 -17.99 -4.21
C VAL A 201 -3.77 -16.86 -5.23
N CYS A 202 -3.90 -17.20 -6.51
CA CYS A 202 -3.95 -16.23 -7.60
C CYS A 202 -5.24 -15.41 -7.63
N ASN A 203 -6.35 -15.99 -7.14
CA ASN A 203 -7.63 -15.30 -7.00
C ASN A 203 -7.78 -14.56 -5.65
N GLY A 204 -6.73 -14.51 -4.83
CA GLY A 204 -6.71 -13.72 -3.59
C GLY A 204 -7.61 -14.27 -2.49
N ASP A 205 -7.79 -15.59 -2.41
CA ASP A 205 -8.59 -16.22 -1.37
C ASP A 205 -8.01 -15.96 0.03
N GLY A 206 -8.73 -15.17 0.84
CA GLY A 206 -8.35 -14.82 2.20
C GLY A 206 -8.53 -15.93 3.23
N SER A 207 -9.17 -17.05 2.88
CA SER A 207 -9.41 -18.20 3.76
C SER A 207 -8.26 -19.22 3.76
N LEU A 208 -7.21 -18.96 2.98
CA LEU A 208 -6.05 -19.84 2.87
C LEU A 208 -5.32 -20.00 4.21
N ILE A 209 -5.20 -21.25 4.68
CA ILE A 209 -4.38 -21.59 5.85
C ILE A 209 -2.92 -21.83 5.43
N MET A 210 -2.71 -22.36 4.23
CA MET A 210 -1.40 -22.59 3.64
C MET A 210 -1.13 -21.59 2.52
N SER A 211 0.12 -21.27 2.27
CA SER A 211 0.55 -20.28 1.26
C SER A 211 -0.02 -18.86 1.46
N THR A 212 -0.32 -18.49 2.71
CA THR A 212 -0.76 -17.12 3.07
C THR A 212 0.24 -16.06 2.66
N GLN A 213 1.54 -16.34 2.76
CA GLN A 213 2.59 -15.44 2.34
C GLN A 213 2.55 -15.20 0.82
N GLN A 214 2.36 -16.24 0.02
CA GLN A 214 2.25 -16.15 -1.44
C GLN A 214 1.00 -15.39 -1.85
N ALA A 215 -0.16 -15.66 -1.21
CA ALA A 215 -1.40 -14.93 -1.48
C ALA A 215 -1.28 -13.43 -1.13
N ALA A 216 -0.72 -13.10 0.03
CA ALA A 216 -0.47 -11.72 0.44
C ALA A 216 0.51 -11.02 -0.51
N PHE A 217 1.53 -11.74 -0.98
CA PHE A 217 2.51 -11.22 -1.92
C PHE A 217 1.90 -10.94 -3.29
N ILE A 218 1.11 -11.86 -3.85
CA ILE A 218 0.39 -11.67 -5.12
C ILE A 218 -0.62 -10.52 -5.02
N SER A 219 -1.33 -10.41 -3.89
CA SER A 219 -2.22 -9.29 -3.63
C SER A 219 -1.47 -7.94 -3.65
N GLN A 220 -0.28 -7.89 -3.05
CA GLN A 220 0.57 -6.69 -3.09
C GLN A 220 1.06 -6.36 -4.51
N LEU A 221 1.44 -7.38 -5.30
CA LEU A 221 1.83 -7.20 -6.71
C LEU A 221 0.68 -6.67 -7.55
N ASN A 222 -0.52 -7.24 -7.42
CA ASN A 222 -1.72 -6.78 -8.11
C ASN A 222 -2.04 -5.34 -7.76
N THR A 223 -1.97 -4.99 -6.47
CA THR A 223 -2.22 -3.62 -6.02
C THR A 223 -1.16 -2.64 -6.55
N TYR A 224 0.12 -3.03 -6.58
CA TYR A 224 1.21 -2.20 -7.09
C TYR A 224 1.09 -1.95 -8.60
N LEU A 225 0.83 -3.01 -9.36
CA LEU A 225 0.71 -2.97 -10.81
C LEU A 225 -0.66 -2.44 -11.29
N GLY A 226 -1.66 -2.37 -10.39
CA GLY A 226 -3.01 -1.96 -10.72
C GLY A 226 -3.79 -3.01 -11.52
N MET A 227 -3.45 -4.28 -11.34
CA MET A 227 -4.07 -5.41 -12.06
C MET A 227 -5.18 -6.07 -11.26
N GLN A 228 -6.13 -6.64 -11.97
CA GLN A 228 -7.10 -7.60 -11.42
C GLN A 228 -6.46 -8.97 -11.20
N ALA A 229 -7.19 -9.89 -10.57
CA ALA A 229 -6.68 -11.22 -10.23
C ALA A 229 -6.35 -12.06 -11.47
N ASP A 230 -7.16 -11.94 -12.52
CA ASP A 230 -7.11 -12.68 -13.78
C ASP A 230 -6.19 -12.06 -14.84
N GLU A 231 -5.93 -10.76 -14.76
CA GLU A 231 -5.03 -10.05 -15.67
C GLU A 231 -3.56 -10.41 -15.43
N LEU A 232 -2.83 -10.88 -16.44
CA LEU A 232 -1.41 -11.21 -16.32
C LEU A 232 -0.47 -10.07 -16.67
N ALA A 233 -0.96 -9.06 -17.39
CA ALA A 233 -0.21 -7.89 -17.81
C ALA A 233 -0.99 -6.61 -17.51
N PRO A 234 -0.33 -5.51 -17.12
CA PRO A 234 -1.00 -4.26 -16.78
C PRO A 234 -1.49 -3.52 -18.04
N GLU A 235 -2.74 -3.06 -18.02
CA GLU A 235 -3.28 -2.15 -19.03
C GLU A 235 -2.89 -0.69 -18.70
N GLY A 236 -1.63 -0.34 -18.94
CA GLY A 236 -1.16 1.05 -18.88
C GLY A 236 -0.30 1.40 -17.67
N ILE A 237 -0.56 2.55 -17.05
CA ILE A 237 0.33 3.13 -16.04
C ILE A 237 0.11 2.45 -14.69
N CYS A 238 1.12 1.73 -14.20
CA CYS A 238 1.10 1.11 -12.88
C CYS A 238 1.05 2.17 -11.76
N PRO A 239 0.02 2.18 -10.88
CA PRO A 239 -0.15 3.19 -9.84
C PRO A 239 1.00 3.18 -8.82
N GLY A 240 1.54 1.99 -8.50
CA GLY A 240 2.70 1.83 -7.62
C GLY A 240 3.96 2.49 -8.18
N SER A 241 4.21 2.34 -9.48
CA SER A 241 5.34 2.97 -10.18
C SER A 241 5.24 4.50 -10.15
N VAL A 242 4.05 5.05 -10.39
CA VAL A 242 3.80 6.51 -10.30
C VAL A 242 4.06 7.03 -8.90
N LEU A 243 3.51 6.35 -7.88
CA LEU A 243 3.72 6.75 -6.49
C LEU A 243 5.20 6.69 -6.10
N CYS A 244 5.91 5.64 -6.53
CA CYS A 244 7.35 5.51 -6.31
C CYS A 244 8.12 6.69 -6.90
N VAL A 245 7.78 7.11 -8.12
CA VAL A 245 8.44 8.22 -8.80
C VAL A 245 8.10 9.57 -8.18
N LEU A 246 6.87 9.75 -7.68
CA LEU A 246 6.51 10.92 -6.87
C LEU A 246 7.33 10.96 -5.57
N CYS A 247 7.51 9.83 -4.90
CA CYS A 247 8.35 9.75 -3.70
C CYS A 247 9.83 10.02 -4.00
N ILE A 248 10.36 9.50 -5.11
CA ILE A 248 11.72 9.81 -5.57
C ILE A 248 11.85 11.29 -5.92
N SER A 249 10.86 11.89 -6.58
CA SER A 249 10.84 13.31 -6.94
C SER A 249 10.86 14.17 -5.68
N TRP A 250 10.03 13.83 -4.69
CA TRP A 250 10.02 14.49 -3.39
C TRP A 250 11.35 14.37 -2.65
N TRP A 251 11.95 13.17 -2.66
CA TRP A 251 13.27 12.92 -2.11
C TRP A 251 14.36 13.75 -2.79
N CYS A 252 14.33 13.84 -4.12
CA CYS A 252 15.24 14.67 -4.90
C CYS A 252 15.10 16.14 -4.52
N LEU A 253 13.88 16.67 -4.38
CA LEU A 253 13.66 18.07 -3.99
C LEU A 253 14.31 18.40 -2.63
N TYR A 254 14.23 17.49 -1.66
CA TYR A 254 14.94 17.65 -0.38
C TYR A 254 16.45 17.75 -0.57
N LEU A 255 17.03 16.88 -1.39
CA LEU A 255 18.46 16.89 -1.69
C LEU A 255 18.89 18.13 -2.48
N GLY A 256 18.10 18.63 -3.43
CA GLY A 256 18.45 19.86 -4.14
C GLY A 256 18.49 21.08 -3.24
N ARG A 257 17.62 21.17 -2.23
CA ARG A 257 17.70 22.22 -1.19
C ARG A 257 19.08 22.19 -0.52
N GLU A 258 19.59 21.00 -0.23
CA GLU A 258 20.86 20.79 0.46
C GLU A 258 22.07 21.06 -0.44
N TYR A 259 22.03 20.63 -1.70
CA TYR A 259 23.05 21.00 -2.67
C TYR A 259 23.13 22.51 -2.87
N ARG A 260 21.98 23.19 -2.99
CA ARG A 260 21.92 24.66 -3.09
C ARG A 260 22.60 25.30 -1.88
N GLN A 261 22.28 24.84 -0.67
CA GLN A 261 22.93 25.34 0.55
C GLN A 261 24.45 25.08 0.57
N ILE A 262 24.92 23.93 0.07
CA ILE A 262 26.35 23.62 -0.06
C ILE A 262 27.01 24.58 -1.06
N PHE A 263 26.46 24.72 -2.27
CA PHE A 263 27.03 25.56 -3.32
C PHE A 263 27.00 27.04 -2.97
N SER A 264 25.90 27.56 -2.42
CA SER A 264 25.84 28.93 -1.91
C SER A 264 26.88 29.17 -0.82
N SER A 265 27.09 28.22 0.09
CA SER A 265 28.12 28.36 1.14
C SER A 265 29.56 28.34 0.59
N LEU A 266 29.83 27.51 -0.42
CA LEU A 266 31.13 27.44 -1.10
C LEU A 266 31.41 28.72 -1.89
N GLU A 267 30.40 29.24 -2.59
CA GLU A 267 30.50 30.50 -3.32
C GLU A 267 30.78 31.68 -2.39
N GLY A 268 30.05 31.76 -1.28
CA GLY A 268 30.25 32.81 -0.29
C GLY A 268 31.69 32.85 0.19
N LEU A 269 32.22 31.68 0.52
CA LEU A 269 33.61 31.55 0.93
C LEU A 269 34.60 31.88 -0.21
N TRP A 270 34.26 31.55 -1.46
CA TRP A 270 35.12 31.83 -2.61
C TRP A 270 35.33 33.33 -2.86
N ASN A 271 34.33 34.15 -2.53
CA ASN A 271 34.37 35.61 -2.67
C ASN A 271 35.12 36.30 -1.53
N VAL A 272 35.42 35.62 -0.42
CA VAL A 272 36.17 36.20 0.71
C VAL A 272 37.66 36.23 0.36
N PRO A 273 38.35 37.38 0.50
CA PRO A 273 39.76 37.47 0.17
C PRO A 273 40.61 36.57 1.08
N ARG A 274 41.61 35.93 0.48
CA ARG A 274 42.48 34.95 1.14
C ARG A 274 43.70 35.66 1.70
N GLY A 275 44.05 35.38 2.95
CA GLY A 275 45.18 35.99 3.66
C GLY A 275 46.02 34.97 4.42
N PRO A 276 47.17 35.36 5.02
CA PRO A 276 47.97 34.46 5.86
C PRO A 276 47.28 34.14 7.18
N SER A 277 46.54 35.09 7.74
CA SER A 277 45.71 34.93 8.92
C SER A 277 44.24 35.16 8.59
N THR A 278 43.39 34.47 9.34
CA THR A 278 41.93 34.61 9.24
C THR A 278 41.57 35.75 10.20
N ILE A 279 40.77 36.75 9.81
CA ILE A 279 40.39 37.89 10.65
C ILE A 279 38.87 38.03 10.68
N LEU A 280 38.28 37.98 11.88
CA LEU A 280 36.85 38.13 12.13
C LEU A 280 36.58 39.46 12.87
N GLU A 281 36.05 40.45 12.17
CA GLU A 281 35.73 41.79 12.73
C GLU A 281 34.21 41.92 12.90
N ILE A 282 33.72 42.02 14.14
CA ILE A 282 32.30 42.31 14.46
C ILE A 282 31.32 41.37 13.72
N GLY A 283 31.64 40.07 13.68
CA GLY A 283 30.82 39.05 13.02
C GLY A 283 30.95 39.01 11.48
N ASN A 284 31.76 39.87 10.88
CA ASN A 284 32.08 39.83 9.44
C ASN A 284 33.45 39.18 9.21
N ILE A 285 33.51 38.26 8.24
CA ILE A 285 34.74 37.54 7.89
C ILE A 285 35.49 38.39 6.86
N ARG A 286 36.58 39.05 7.27
CA ARG A 286 37.34 39.96 6.40
C ARG A 286 38.35 39.23 5.54
N THR A 287 39.10 38.29 6.12
CA THR A 287 40.07 37.46 5.41
C THR A 287 40.02 36.03 5.92
N VAL A 288 40.26 35.06 5.03
CA VAL A 288 40.35 33.64 5.38
C VAL A 288 41.72 33.06 5.07
N SER A 289 42.29 32.30 6.01
CA SER A 289 43.56 31.59 5.77
C SER A 289 43.40 30.44 4.80
N PHE A 290 44.41 30.22 3.95
CA PHE A 290 44.45 29.10 3.00
C PHE A 290 44.13 27.72 3.60
N PRO A 291 44.74 27.29 4.73
CA PRO A 291 44.43 25.97 5.31
C PRO A 291 42.97 25.86 5.75
N ARG A 292 42.38 26.92 6.32
CA ARG A 292 40.97 26.91 6.72
C ARG A 292 40.03 26.92 5.53
N PHE A 293 40.38 27.66 4.47
CA PHE A 293 39.65 27.63 3.21
C PHE A 293 39.59 26.20 2.66
N PHE A 294 40.75 25.53 2.55
CA PHE A 294 40.80 24.16 2.07
C PHE A 294 40.04 23.19 2.98
N LEU A 295 40.18 23.30 4.31
CA LEU A 295 39.46 22.45 5.26
C LEU A 295 37.94 22.62 5.14
N PHE A 296 37.45 23.85 5.02
CA PHE A 296 36.02 24.09 4.81
C PHE A 296 35.55 23.55 3.47
N CYS A 297 36.29 23.79 2.38
CA CYS A 297 35.96 23.23 1.07
C CYS A 297 35.92 21.70 1.11
N ALA A 298 36.92 21.05 1.72
CA ALA A 298 36.97 19.61 1.89
C ALA A 298 35.75 19.09 2.67
N ALA A 299 35.37 19.76 3.76
CA ALA A 299 34.19 19.39 4.54
C ALA A 299 32.88 19.58 3.75
N ARG A 300 32.77 20.63 2.94
CA ARG A 300 31.60 20.84 2.08
C ARG A 300 31.51 19.82 0.96
N ILE A 301 32.64 19.45 0.37
CA ILE A 301 32.72 18.37 -0.63
C ILE A 301 32.36 17.04 0.02
N SER A 302 32.85 16.73 1.22
CA SER A 302 32.47 15.49 1.92
C SER A 302 30.97 15.45 2.22
N LYS A 303 30.36 16.58 2.62
CA LYS A 303 28.89 16.67 2.79
C LYS A 303 28.19 16.36 1.46
N ALA A 304 28.65 16.96 0.35
CA ALA A 304 28.07 16.71 -0.97
C ALA A 304 28.18 15.23 -1.39
N VAL A 305 29.33 14.59 -1.15
CA VAL A 305 29.54 13.15 -1.44
C VAL A 305 28.60 12.28 -0.60
N ILE A 306 28.51 12.54 0.71
CA ILE A 306 27.59 11.81 1.61
C ILE A 306 26.14 11.99 1.14
N SER A 307 25.72 13.22 0.83
CA SER A 307 24.40 13.52 0.26
C SER A 307 24.15 12.74 -1.04
N SER A 308 25.12 12.66 -1.95
CA SER A 308 24.99 11.88 -3.19
C SER A 308 24.84 10.37 -2.92
N LEU A 309 25.58 9.84 -1.96
CA LEU A 309 25.46 8.43 -1.56
C LEU A 309 24.09 8.15 -0.92
N LEU A 310 23.58 9.06 -0.08
CA LEU A 310 22.23 8.96 0.48
C LEU A 310 21.15 9.08 -0.60
N LEU A 311 21.35 9.91 -1.62
CA LEU A 311 20.44 10.00 -2.76
C LEU A 311 20.34 8.65 -3.46
N ALA A 312 21.48 8.05 -3.84
CA ALA A 312 21.52 6.77 -4.52
C ALA A 312 20.94 5.63 -3.67
N ALA A 313 21.34 5.54 -2.40
CA ALA A 313 20.84 4.53 -1.47
C ALA A 313 19.34 4.71 -1.20
N GLY A 314 18.86 5.95 -1.05
CA GLY A 314 17.46 6.26 -0.84
C GLY A 314 16.59 5.91 -2.05
N ILE A 315 17.05 6.20 -3.27
CA ILE A 315 16.35 5.77 -4.50
C ILE A 315 16.27 4.25 -4.53
N GLN A 316 17.38 3.54 -4.33
CA GLN A 316 17.40 2.08 -4.37
C GLN A 316 16.49 1.47 -3.30
N TRP A 317 16.47 2.03 -2.09
CA TRP A 317 15.61 1.58 -1.00
C TRP A 317 14.12 1.79 -1.28
N LEU A 318 13.75 2.91 -1.91
CA LEU A 318 12.38 3.18 -2.33
C LEU A 318 11.93 2.21 -3.43
N VAL A 319 12.76 2.02 -4.46
CA VAL A 319 12.42 1.19 -5.63
C VAL A 319 12.29 -0.29 -5.26
N ASN A 320 13.12 -0.80 -4.33
CA ASN A 320 13.03 -2.18 -3.83
C ASN A 320 11.81 -2.45 -2.92
N THR A 321 10.88 -1.51 -2.76
CA THR A 321 9.71 -1.66 -1.89
C THR A 321 8.45 -1.95 -2.71
N ILE A 322 7.87 -3.13 -2.50
CA ILE A 322 6.70 -3.60 -3.26
C ILE A 322 5.39 -3.07 -2.66
N ALA A 323 5.30 -3.00 -1.34
CA ALA A 323 4.09 -2.54 -0.67
C ALA A 323 3.96 -1.00 -0.77
N ILE A 324 2.91 -0.53 -1.43
CA ILE A 324 2.59 0.90 -1.62
C ILE A 324 2.66 1.70 -0.31
N ARG A 325 2.02 1.20 0.75
CA ARG A 325 2.03 1.84 2.08
C ARG A 325 3.45 2.00 2.63
N SER A 326 4.31 1.02 2.38
CA SER A 326 5.70 1.03 2.83
C SER A 326 6.57 2.00 2.03
N ILE A 327 6.28 2.27 0.75
CA ILE A 327 7.01 3.24 -0.08
C ILE A 327 6.93 4.64 0.56
N VAL A 328 5.71 5.09 0.88
CA VAL A 328 5.49 6.41 1.49
C VAL A 328 6.16 6.50 2.86
N LEU A 329 6.02 5.45 3.67
CA LEU A 329 6.62 5.40 5.01
C LEU A 329 8.16 5.48 4.93
N ARG A 330 8.78 4.79 3.97
CA ARG A 330 10.23 4.83 3.73
C ARG A 330 10.69 6.19 3.20
N ALA A 331 9.90 6.85 2.34
CA ALA A 331 10.20 8.19 1.87
C ALA A 331 10.24 9.22 3.02
N VAL A 332 9.27 9.14 3.94
CA VAL A 332 9.26 9.97 5.15
C VAL A 332 10.45 9.65 6.05
N ALA A 333 10.78 8.37 6.24
CA ALA A 333 11.94 7.96 7.03
C ALA A 333 13.25 8.50 6.47
N LEU A 334 13.44 8.49 5.15
CA LEU A 334 14.62 9.06 4.48
C LEU A 334 14.81 10.54 4.81
N LYS A 335 13.72 11.32 4.81
CA LYS A 335 13.77 12.72 5.24
C LYS A 335 14.26 12.85 6.69
N SER A 336 13.72 12.05 7.61
CA SER A 336 14.14 12.06 9.01
C SER A 336 15.60 11.68 9.20
N LEU A 337 16.11 10.71 8.42
CA LEU A 337 17.53 10.35 8.43
C LEU A 337 18.41 11.50 7.96
N PHE A 338 17.95 12.29 7.00
CA PHE A 338 18.68 13.45 6.52
C PHE A 338 18.77 14.57 7.57
N GLU A 339 17.69 14.84 8.31
CA GLU A 339 17.64 15.89 9.35
C GLU A 339 18.40 15.52 10.65
N LEU A 340 18.88 14.28 10.74
CA LEU A 340 19.50 13.74 11.95
C LEU A 340 20.82 14.45 12.30
N ASP A 341 21.57 14.96 11.31
CA ASP A 341 22.78 15.76 11.57
C ASP A 341 22.47 17.11 12.23
N GLY A 342 21.36 17.75 11.84
CA GLY A 342 20.85 18.97 12.45
C GLY A 342 20.39 18.74 13.89
N VAL A 343 19.73 17.62 14.16
CA VAL A 343 19.34 17.22 15.53
C VAL A 343 20.57 16.92 16.37
N PHE A 344 21.54 16.19 15.81
CA PHE A 344 22.81 15.88 16.48
C PHE A 344 23.59 17.15 16.81
N TYR A 345 23.66 18.11 15.88
CA TYR A 345 24.21 19.44 16.12
C TYR A 345 23.51 20.15 17.28
N ALA A 346 22.17 20.24 17.24
CA ALA A 346 21.41 20.95 18.25
C ALA A 346 21.59 20.37 19.66
N ALA A 347 21.74 19.04 19.77
CA ALA A 347 21.90 18.33 21.03
C ALA A 347 23.29 18.51 21.66
N PHE A 348 24.37 18.40 20.86
CA PHE A 348 25.72 18.30 21.40
C PHE A 348 26.56 19.58 21.25
N MET A 349 26.11 20.56 20.47
CA MET A 349 26.87 21.78 20.23
C MET A 349 26.91 22.69 21.46
N PRO A 350 28.10 23.10 21.96
CA PRO A 350 28.21 24.03 23.08
C PRO A 350 27.49 25.37 22.83
N LYS A 351 26.74 25.84 23.83
CA LYS A 351 25.95 27.09 23.74
C LYS A 351 26.79 28.30 23.32
N GLN A 352 28.06 28.38 23.76
CA GLN A 352 28.94 29.49 23.36
C GLN A 352 29.19 29.51 21.85
N LEU A 353 29.45 28.35 21.25
CA LEU A 353 29.67 28.24 19.82
C LEU A 353 28.37 28.49 19.04
N GLN A 354 27.21 28.05 19.55
CA GLN A 354 25.91 28.39 18.97
C GLN A 354 25.68 29.91 18.97
N VAL A 355 25.95 30.60 20.08
CA VAL A 355 25.83 32.06 20.17
C VAL A 355 26.80 32.74 19.22
N CYS A 356 28.02 32.24 19.07
CA CYS A 356 28.98 32.77 18.10
C CYS A 356 28.52 32.56 16.65
N MET A 357 27.96 31.40 16.31
CA MET A 357 27.37 31.15 14.99
C MET A 357 26.20 32.09 14.71
N LYS A 358 25.29 32.28 15.67
CA LYS A 358 24.15 33.22 15.56
C LYS A 358 24.57 34.68 15.43
N LYS A 359 25.76 35.04 15.92
CA LYS A 359 26.34 36.39 15.79
C LYS A 359 27.08 36.61 14.47
N LEU A 360 27.29 35.58 13.66
CA LEU A 360 27.89 35.77 12.34
C LEU A 360 26.93 36.56 11.46
N LYS A 361 27.43 37.67 10.91
CA LYS A 361 26.67 38.46 9.95
C LYS A 361 26.51 37.62 8.68
N PRO A 362 25.31 37.51 8.11
CA PRO A 362 25.07 36.88 6.82
C PRO A 362 26.14 37.30 5.79
N MET A 363 26.71 36.32 5.07
CA MET A 363 27.65 36.63 4.00
C MET A 363 26.91 37.46 2.92
N GLN A 364 27.57 38.51 2.44
CA GLN A 364 27.03 39.34 1.37
C GLN A 364 27.42 38.68 0.05
N PHE A 365 26.42 38.26 -0.73
CA PHE A 365 26.63 37.68 -2.05
C PHE A 365 26.16 38.69 -3.08
N ARG A 366 27.01 38.95 -4.08
CA ARG A 366 26.57 39.66 -5.26
C ARG A 366 25.84 38.66 -6.16
N ASN A 367 24.57 38.43 -5.88
CA ASN A 367 23.76 37.51 -6.65
C ASN A 367 23.48 38.11 -8.02
N SER A 368 24.18 37.64 -9.05
CA SER A 368 23.83 37.99 -10.42
C SER A 368 22.60 37.21 -10.85
N SER A 369 21.57 37.88 -11.33
CA SER A 369 20.34 37.25 -11.84
C SER A 369 20.62 36.13 -12.85
N CYS A 370 21.62 36.31 -13.72
CA CYS A 370 22.05 35.30 -14.69
C CYS A 370 22.58 34.03 -14.01
N ARG A 371 23.33 34.18 -12.93
CA ARG A 371 23.90 33.06 -12.17
C ARG A 371 22.81 32.24 -11.48
N SER A 372 21.89 32.91 -10.80
CA SER A 372 20.76 32.26 -10.13
C SER A 372 19.89 31.46 -11.12
N GLN A 373 19.72 31.99 -12.33
CA GLN A 373 19.04 31.29 -13.43
C GLN A 373 19.80 30.05 -13.90
N ILE A 374 21.12 30.15 -14.11
CA ILE A 374 21.96 29.00 -14.51
C ILE A 374 21.95 27.93 -13.43
N GLU A 375 22.09 28.30 -12.15
CA GLU A 375 22.04 27.35 -11.03
C GLU A 375 20.70 26.62 -10.98
N SER A 376 19.60 27.37 -11.09
CA SER A 376 18.25 26.79 -11.11
C SER A 376 18.04 25.85 -12.31
N LEU A 377 18.56 26.22 -13.48
CA LEU A 377 18.52 25.39 -14.69
C LEU A 377 19.34 24.11 -14.53
N LEU A 378 20.54 24.19 -13.95
CA LEU A 378 21.40 23.03 -13.70
C LEU A 378 20.76 22.06 -12.69
N LEU A 379 20.18 22.59 -11.61
CA LEU A 379 19.44 21.78 -10.64
C LEU A 379 18.21 21.13 -11.27
N LEU A 380 17.46 21.86 -12.10
CA LEU A 380 16.33 21.33 -12.84
C LEU A 380 16.76 20.19 -13.79
N LEU A 381 17.82 20.41 -14.56
CA LEU A 381 18.37 19.41 -15.48
C LEU A 381 18.83 18.16 -14.71
N PHE A 382 19.53 18.35 -13.60
CA PHE A 382 19.94 17.26 -12.71
C PHE A 382 18.73 16.45 -12.23
N PHE A 383 17.65 17.11 -11.78
CA PHE A 383 16.44 16.43 -11.35
C PHE A 383 15.75 15.67 -12.47
N VAL A 384 15.63 16.26 -13.66
CA VAL A 384 15.06 15.57 -14.82
C VAL A 384 15.87 14.33 -15.15
N VAL A 385 17.21 14.43 -15.18
CA VAL A 385 18.09 13.28 -15.46
C VAL A 385 17.95 12.19 -14.39
N VAL A 386 17.93 12.55 -13.11
CA VAL A 386 17.80 11.57 -12.01
C VAL A 386 16.42 10.92 -12.00
N ILE A 387 15.34 11.69 -12.18
CA ILE A 387 13.96 11.17 -12.18
C ILE A 387 13.73 10.28 -13.41
N CYS A 388 14.05 10.76 -14.61
CA CYS A 388 13.93 9.96 -15.84
C CYS A 388 14.86 8.74 -15.80
N GLY A 389 16.09 8.90 -15.34
CA GLY A 389 17.03 7.79 -15.18
C GLY A 389 16.50 6.73 -14.20
N SER A 390 15.96 7.14 -13.06
CA SER A 390 15.35 6.23 -12.08
C SER A 390 14.10 5.54 -12.64
N TRP A 391 13.28 6.23 -13.41
CA TRP A 391 12.13 5.64 -14.11
C TRP A 391 12.58 4.49 -15.02
N TYR A 392 13.45 4.79 -16.00
CA TYR A 392 13.82 3.82 -17.03
C TYR A 392 14.74 2.70 -16.54
N GLN A 393 15.67 2.99 -15.62
CA GLN A 393 16.65 1.98 -15.18
C GLN A 393 16.16 1.13 -14.01
N LEU A 394 15.39 1.70 -13.10
CA LEU A 394 15.05 1.05 -11.83
C LEU A 394 13.56 0.71 -11.76
N VAL A 395 12.68 1.68 -11.90
CA VAL A 395 11.24 1.50 -11.66
C VAL A 395 10.60 0.59 -12.72
N ASP A 396 10.86 0.87 -13.99
CA ASP A 396 10.32 0.08 -15.11
C ASP A 396 10.82 -1.37 -15.07
N SER A 397 12.13 -1.55 -14.82
CA SER A 397 12.77 -2.86 -14.67
C SER A 397 12.16 -3.69 -13.53
N ILE A 398 11.87 -3.06 -12.37
CA ILE A 398 11.20 -3.73 -11.26
C ILE A 398 9.74 -4.07 -11.61
N GLY A 399 9.03 -3.18 -12.31
CA GLY A 399 7.68 -3.46 -12.81
C GLY A 399 7.63 -4.72 -13.67
N GLY A 400 8.53 -4.84 -14.65
CA GLY A 400 8.65 -6.04 -15.48
C GLY A 400 9.05 -7.29 -14.70
N THR A 401 9.90 -7.15 -13.67
CA THR A 401 10.24 -8.27 -12.78
C THR A 401 9.03 -8.73 -11.97
N MET A 402 8.21 -7.81 -11.47
CA MET A 402 6.96 -8.11 -10.75
C MET A 402 5.94 -8.83 -11.64
N GLU A 403 5.80 -8.39 -12.89
CA GLU A 403 4.95 -9.05 -13.91
C GLU A 403 5.43 -10.48 -14.18
N HIS A 404 6.74 -10.68 -14.34
CA HIS A 404 7.32 -12.00 -14.53
C HIS A 404 7.08 -12.91 -13.33
N ILE A 405 7.21 -12.40 -12.10
CA ILE A 405 6.91 -13.17 -10.89
C ILE A 405 5.43 -13.55 -10.84
N LYS A 406 4.52 -12.62 -11.12
CA LYS A 406 3.08 -12.95 -11.20
C LYS A 406 2.82 -14.01 -12.27
N THR A 407 3.48 -13.93 -13.42
CA THR A 407 3.36 -14.93 -14.48
C THR A 407 3.86 -16.30 -14.03
N GLU A 408 4.95 -16.38 -13.27
CA GLU A 408 5.44 -17.64 -12.72
C GLU A 408 4.48 -18.22 -11.67
N TYR A 409 3.90 -17.40 -10.80
CA TYR A 409 2.89 -17.83 -9.83
C TYR A 409 1.56 -18.24 -10.47
N CYS A 410 1.06 -17.43 -11.41
CA CYS A 410 -0.34 -17.43 -11.85
C CYS A 410 -0.56 -17.60 -13.36
N GLY A 411 0.49 -17.54 -14.19
CA GLY A 411 0.35 -17.75 -15.63
C GLY A 411 -0.03 -19.20 -15.99
N GLY A 412 -0.57 -19.45 -17.18
CA GLY A 412 -0.89 -20.82 -17.63
C GLY A 412 -2.09 -21.48 -16.92
N ASN A 413 -2.20 -22.81 -17.02
CA ASN A 413 -3.31 -23.53 -16.40
C ASN A 413 -3.13 -23.61 -14.88
N GLN A 414 -4.13 -23.15 -14.13
CA GLN A 414 -4.17 -23.23 -12.67
C GLN A 414 -5.04 -24.40 -12.18
N ASN A 415 -5.92 -24.93 -13.04
CA ASN A 415 -7.02 -25.79 -12.64
C ASN A 415 -6.65 -27.28 -12.77
N PHE A 416 -5.56 -27.68 -12.13
CA PHE A 416 -5.15 -29.08 -12.05
C PHE A 416 -4.33 -29.35 -10.79
N VAL A 417 -4.32 -30.61 -10.38
CA VAL A 417 -3.46 -31.13 -9.30
C VAL A 417 -2.73 -32.37 -9.76
N VAL A 418 -1.61 -32.65 -9.10
CA VAL A 418 -0.73 -33.78 -9.35
C VAL A 418 -0.49 -34.51 -8.02
N ALA A 419 -0.49 -35.83 -8.09
CA ALA A 419 -0.10 -36.72 -7.00
C ALA A 419 0.96 -37.69 -7.52
N VAL A 420 1.86 -38.14 -6.66
CA VAL A 420 2.73 -39.28 -6.96
C VAL A 420 2.16 -40.49 -6.25
N ASN A 421 1.96 -41.58 -6.97
CA ASN A 421 1.57 -42.83 -6.35
C ASN A 421 2.76 -43.38 -5.55
N ASP A 422 2.57 -43.55 -4.24
CA ASP A 422 3.65 -43.97 -3.33
C ASP A 422 4.21 -45.37 -3.62
N ASP A 423 3.41 -46.27 -4.22
CA ASP A 423 3.82 -47.67 -4.44
C ASP A 423 4.76 -47.82 -5.65
N HIS A 424 4.54 -47.03 -6.70
CA HIS A 424 5.25 -47.19 -7.97
C HIS A 424 5.85 -45.89 -8.53
N GLY A 425 5.72 -44.77 -7.81
CA GLY A 425 6.36 -43.50 -8.16
C GLY A 425 5.78 -42.81 -9.40
N LEU A 426 4.61 -43.25 -9.90
CA LEU A 426 3.97 -42.63 -11.07
C LEU A 426 3.27 -41.32 -10.66
N ALA A 427 3.61 -40.24 -11.34
CA ALA A 427 2.87 -39.00 -11.25
C ALA A 427 1.54 -39.12 -12.00
N VAL A 428 0.43 -38.91 -11.30
CA VAL A 428 -0.93 -38.86 -11.84
C VAL A 428 -1.49 -37.45 -11.67
N GLY A 429 -2.15 -36.93 -12.70
CA GLY A 429 -2.77 -35.61 -12.69
C GLY A 429 -4.29 -35.70 -12.81
N ARG A 430 -5.02 -34.78 -12.17
CA ARG A 430 -6.46 -34.59 -12.31
C ARG A 430 -6.74 -33.10 -12.52
N SER A 431 -7.67 -32.76 -13.42
CA SER A 431 -8.18 -31.39 -13.54
C SER A 431 -8.95 -31.03 -12.27
N SER A 432 -8.62 -29.88 -11.66
CA SER A 432 -9.35 -29.33 -10.53
C SER A 432 -10.49 -28.46 -11.05
N MET A 433 -11.43 -28.12 -10.18
CA MET A 433 -12.45 -27.13 -10.51
C MET A 433 -11.81 -25.74 -10.60
N PRO A 434 -12.31 -24.85 -11.49
CA PRO A 434 -11.89 -23.46 -11.50
C PRO A 434 -12.32 -22.79 -10.19
N TYR A 435 -11.48 -21.88 -9.69
CA TYR A 435 -11.87 -21.07 -8.55
C TYR A 435 -13.10 -20.23 -8.90
N ASP A 436 -14.15 -20.40 -8.11
CA ASP A 436 -15.36 -19.60 -8.16
C ASP A 436 -15.66 -19.15 -6.73
N PRO A 437 -15.59 -17.84 -6.43
CA PRO A 437 -15.84 -17.34 -5.09
C PRO A 437 -17.26 -17.67 -4.60
N ALA A 438 -18.23 -17.87 -5.50
CA ALA A 438 -19.57 -18.31 -5.15
C ALA A 438 -19.60 -19.79 -4.76
N ARG A 439 -18.78 -20.65 -5.38
CA ARG A 439 -18.67 -22.07 -4.99
C ARG A 439 -17.79 -22.30 -3.77
N ALA A 440 -16.97 -21.33 -3.38
CA ALA A 440 -16.30 -21.38 -2.08
C ALA A 440 -17.32 -21.40 -0.91
N GLU A 441 -18.58 -21.01 -1.17
CA GLU A 441 -19.74 -21.37 -0.34
C GLU A 441 -20.19 -22.83 -0.56
N ASP A 442 -19.24 -23.75 -0.59
CA ASP A 442 -19.43 -25.19 -0.79
C ASP A 442 -20.48 -25.77 0.19
N ALA A 443 -21.00 -26.97 -0.10
CA ALA A 443 -21.90 -27.69 0.78
C ALA A 443 -21.41 -27.71 2.23
N ILE A 444 -20.10 -27.85 2.45
CA ILE A 444 -19.50 -27.78 3.79
C ILE A 444 -19.52 -26.35 4.36
N SER A 445 -19.19 -25.33 3.56
CA SER A 445 -19.26 -23.93 4.01
C SER A 445 -20.68 -23.52 4.35
N SER A 446 -21.66 -23.87 3.51
CA SER A 446 -23.09 -23.70 3.78
C SER A 446 -23.56 -24.47 5.02
N ALA A 447 -23.11 -25.72 5.18
CA ALA A 447 -23.42 -26.55 6.34
C ALA A 447 -22.88 -25.95 7.65
N VAL A 448 -21.62 -25.51 7.64
CA VAL A 448 -20.94 -24.85 8.76
C VAL A 448 -21.55 -23.48 9.02
N HIS A 449 -21.84 -22.69 7.99
CA HIS A 449 -22.43 -21.37 8.14
C HIS A 449 -23.83 -21.45 8.76
N ASN A 450 -24.66 -22.38 8.26
CA ASN A 450 -25.97 -22.65 8.83
C ASN A 450 -25.87 -23.05 10.31
N TYR A 451 -24.95 -23.96 10.65
CA TYR A 451 -24.78 -24.41 12.04
C TYR A 451 -24.20 -23.33 12.96
N ALA A 452 -23.15 -22.64 12.52
CA ALA A 452 -22.37 -21.73 13.35
C ALA A 452 -23.06 -20.38 13.53
N PHE A 453 -23.78 -19.90 12.52
CA PHE A 453 -24.31 -18.53 12.50
C PHE A 453 -25.83 -18.41 12.40
N LYS A 454 -26.53 -19.41 11.83
CA LYS A 454 -27.98 -19.33 11.62
C LYS A 454 -28.80 -20.04 12.69
N SER A 455 -28.44 -21.28 13.03
CA SER A 455 -29.17 -22.11 13.98
C SER A 455 -28.26 -23.18 14.59
N ASN A 456 -28.50 -23.54 15.86
CA ASN A 456 -27.84 -24.68 16.52
C ASN A 456 -28.20 -26.05 15.93
N GLU A 457 -28.92 -26.07 14.80
CA GLU A 457 -29.33 -27.24 14.05
C GLU A 457 -28.90 -27.01 12.60
N SER A 458 -28.23 -27.98 12.00
CA SER A 458 -27.87 -27.95 10.59
C SER A 458 -28.47 -29.15 9.90
N THR A 459 -29.29 -28.88 8.90
CA THR A 459 -29.90 -29.92 8.06
C THR A 459 -28.87 -30.57 7.14
N LEU A 460 -27.65 -30.04 7.03
CA LEU A 460 -26.59 -30.53 6.16
C LEU A 460 -25.48 -31.29 6.92
N ILE A 461 -25.45 -31.22 8.25
CA ILE A 461 -24.40 -31.89 9.05
C ILE A 461 -24.98 -33.08 9.80
N LEU A 462 -24.44 -34.25 9.54
CA LEU A 462 -24.67 -35.42 10.39
C LEU A 462 -23.74 -35.39 11.61
N PHE A 463 -24.28 -34.99 12.76
CA PHE A 463 -23.53 -35.02 14.02
C PHE A 463 -23.48 -36.42 14.62
N HIS A 464 -22.30 -36.86 15.02
CA HIS A 464 -22.10 -38.10 15.76
C HIS A 464 -21.77 -37.80 17.23
N THR A 465 -22.41 -38.52 18.15
CA THR A 465 -22.16 -38.39 19.59
C THR A 465 -20.85 -39.03 20.04
N SER A 466 -20.26 -39.93 19.23
CA SER A 466 -19.01 -40.62 19.56
C SER A 466 -17.92 -40.33 18.51
N PRO A 467 -16.66 -40.07 18.93
CA PRO A 467 -15.54 -39.88 18.00
C PRO A 467 -15.28 -41.09 17.10
N ARG A 468 -15.54 -42.31 17.61
CA ARG A 468 -15.40 -43.54 16.80
C ARG A 468 -16.46 -43.63 15.70
N SER A 469 -17.69 -43.20 15.97
CA SER A 469 -18.76 -43.14 14.98
C SER A 469 -18.45 -42.10 13.92
N PHE A 470 -17.99 -40.91 14.32
CA PHE A 470 -17.54 -39.87 13.40
C PHE A 470 -16.44 -40.38 12.48
N GLU A 471 -15.39 -40.96 13.04
CA GLU A 471 -14.26 -41.46 12.25
C GLU A 471 -14.69 -42.59 11.32
N LYS A 472 -15.53 -43.51 11.81
CA LYS A 472 -16.09 -44.60 10.99
C LYS A 472 -16.84 -44.05 9.77
N THR A 473 -17.73 -43.08 9.96
CA THR A 473 -18.51 -42.47 8.87
C THR A 473 -17.61 -41.67 7.93
N ARG A 474 -16.62 -40.94 8.47
CA ARG A 474 -15.67 -40.11 7.69
C ARG A 474 -14.86 -40.92 6.69
N VAL A 475 -14.45 -42.14 7.05
CA VAL A 475 -13.67 -43.03 6.16
C VAL A 475 -14.53 -44.07 5.45
N GLU A 476 -15.85 -44.03 5.63
CA GLU A 476 -16.76 -44.99 5.02
C GLU A 476 -16.83 -44.79 3.51
N THR A 477 -16.56 -45.85 2.75
CA THR A 477 -16.69 -45.81 1.29
C THR A 477 -18.14 -45.91 0.88
N MET A 478 -18.51 -45.33 -0.28
CA MET A 478 -19.88 -45.43 -0.81
C MET A 478 -20.34 -46.89 -0.95
N ALA A 479 -19.45 -47.80 -1.35
CA ALA A 479 -19.72 -49.23 -1.42
C ALA A 479 -20.04 -49.87 -0.05
N THR A 480 -19.49 -49.33 1.04
CA THR A 480 -19.79 -49.77 2.41
C THR A 480 -21.09 -49.13 2.90
N ALA A 481 -21.27 -47.83 2.70
CA ALA A 481 -22.48 -47.10 3.09
C ALA A 481 -23.75 -47.70 2.46
N THR A 482 -23.67 -48.14 1.20
CA THR A 482 -24.76 -48.78 0.46
C THR A 482 -25.10 -50.21 0.91
N THR A 483 -24.30 -50.79 1.81
CA THR A 483 -24.61 -52.07 2.48
C THR A 483 -25.41 -51.89 3.77
N SER A 484 -25.66 -50.64 4.18
CA SER A 484 -26.50 -50.34 5.34
C SER A 484 -27.90 -50.94 5.22
N THR A 485 -28.60 -51.07 6.34
CA THR A 485 -29.93 -51.71 6.42
C THR A 485 -31.06 -50.90 5.80
N LEU A 486 -30.75 -49.79 5.12
CA LEU A 486 -31.72 -48.95 4.42
C LEU A 486 -32.52 -49.77 3.41
N GLU A 487 -33.85 -49.60 3.44
CA GLU A 487 -34.73 -50.16 2.42
C GLU A 487 -34.47 -49.47 1.08
N CYS A 488 -34.64 -50.20 -0.02
CA CYS A 488 -34.60 -49.60 -1.34
C CYS A 488 -35.89 -48.81 -1.57
N ALA A 489 -35.88 -47.53 -1.23
CA ALA A 489 -36.98 -46.61 -1.44
C ALA A 489 -36.43 -45.20 -1.61
N ASN A 490 -37.20 -44.33 -2.27
CA ASN A 490 -36.86 -42.91 -2.29
C ASN A 490 -37.13 -42.27 -0.92
N PHE A 491 -36.16 -41.51 -0.42
CA PHE A 491 -36.23 -40.89 0.90
C PHE A 491 -37.37 -39.88 0.99
N ASP A 492 -37.66 -39.15 -0.11
CA ASP A 492 -38.79 -38.24 -0.19
C ASP A 492 -40.15 -38.96 0.03
N ARG A 493 -40.35 -40.13 -0.56
CA ARG A 493 -41.59 -40.92 -0.40
C ARG A 493 -41.74 -41.53 0.98
N TRP A 494 -40.65 -41.79 1.68
CA TRP A 494 -40.68 -42.33 3.05
C TRP A 494 -40.90 -41.24 4.09
N PHE A 495 -40.29 -40.08 3.90
CA PHE A 495 -40.19 -39.07 4.95
C PHE A 495 -40.97 -37.78 4.67
N LEU A 496 -41.38 -37.51 3.43
CA LEU A 496 -42.21 -36.34 3.07
C LEU A 496 -43.69 -36.70 2.83
N ARG A 497 -44.10 -37.96 3.07
CA ARG A 497 -45.46 -38.44 2.78
C ARG A 497 -46.55 -38.00 3.77
N GLY A 498 -46.17 -37.38 4.89
CA GLY A 498 -47.09 -36.63 5.74
C GLY A 498 -46.70 -35.17 5.66
N GLU A 499 -47.61 -34.30 5.23
CA GLU A 499 -47.36 -32.85 5.01
C GLU A 499 -46.75 -32.12 6.22
N ASP A 500 -46.71 -32.73 7.41
CA ASP A 500 -46.24 -32.11 8.65
C ASP A 500 -45.10 -32.86 9.38
N GLN A 501 -44.55 -33.97 8.87
CA GLN A 501 -43.46 -34.68 9.55
C GLN A 501 -42.10 -34.37 8.93
N PRO A 502 -41.15 -33.74 9.67
CA PRO A 502 -39.82 -33.48 9.14
C PRO A 502 -39.07 -34.80 8.88
N ILE A 503 -38.20 -34.80 7.86
CA ILE A 503 -37.28 -35.90 7.62
C ILE A 503 -36.50 -36.13 8.93
N PRO A 504 -36.42 -37.37 9.45
CA PRO A 504 -35.67 -37.63 10.67
C PRO A 504 -34.25 -37.09 10.56
N ASP A 505 -33.75 -36.46 11.62
CA ASP A 505 -32.42 -35.81 11.66
C ASP A 505 -31.28 -36.74 11.21
N THR A 506 -31.49 -38.05 11.32
CA THR A 506 -30.54 -39.07 10.86
C THR A 506 -30.41 -39.15 9.33
N TYR A 507 -31.47 -38.86 8.58
CA TYR A 507 -31.52 -39.02 7.12
C TYR A 507 -31.58 -37.69 6.36
N GLY A 508 -32.03 -36.62 7.03
CA GLY A 508 -32.06 -35.27 6.46
C GLY A 508 -30.74 -34.85 5.82
N PRO A 509 -29.59 -34.95 6.52
CA PRO A 509 -28.28 -34.58 5.97
C PRO A 509 -27.94 -35.28 4.65
N TYR A 510 -28.21 -36.59 4.52
CA TYR A 510 -27.93 -37.30 3.27
C TYR A 510 -28.78 -36.77 2.11
N PHE A 511 -30.07 -36.50 2.34
CA PHE A 511 -30.97 -36.00 1.32
C PHE A 511 -30.63 -34.56 0.90
N TRP A 512 -30.43 -33.67 1.88
CA TRP A 512 -30.13 -32.26 1.61
C TRP A 512 -28.74 -32.07 0.99
N SER A 513 -27.75 -32.86 1.39
CA SER A 513 -26.45 -32.89 0.72
C SER A 513 -26.56 -33.43 -0.71
N ALA A 514 -27.44 -34.41 -0.98
CA ALA A 514 -27.67 -34.89 -2.33
C ALA A 514 -28.27 -33.80 -3.22
N ALA A 515 -29.34 -33.13 -2.76
CA ALA A 515 -29.97 -32.03 -3.49
C ALA A 515 -28.98 -30.89 -3.76
N LEU A 516 -28.22 -30.48 -2.74
CA LEU A 516 -27.22 -29.43 -2.88
C LEU A 516 -26.10 -29.82 -3.86
N SER A 517 -25.67 -31.08 -3.87
CA SER A 517 -24.61 -31.57 -4.79
C SER A 517 -24.99 -31.49 -6.27
N VAL A 518 -26.29 -31.52 -6.58
CA VAL A 518 -26.81 -31.38 -7.95
C VAL A 518 -27.36 -29.98 -8.23
N GLY A 519 -27.12 -29.01 -7.34
CA GLY A 519 -27.53 -27.62 -7.50
C GLY A 519 -29.04 -27.39 -7.30
N MET A 520 -29.72 -28.27 -6.58
CA MET A 520 -31.17 -28.22 -6.37
C MET A 520 -31.51 -27.62 -4.99
N PRO A 521 -32.61 -26.85 -4.88
CA PRO A 521 -33.01 -26.24 -3.62
C PRO A 521 -33.43 -27.27 -2.56
N PRO A 522 -33.39 -26.91 -1.26
CA PRO A 522 -33.75 -27.81 -0.15
C PRO A 522 -35.26 -28.07 -0.03
N ASN A 523 -36.04 -27.87 -1.09
CA ASN A 523 -37.44 -28.33 -1.17
C ASN A 523 -37.64 -29.29 -2.35
N SER A 524 -36.56 -29.69 -3.03
CA SER A 524 -36.62 -30.62 -4.15
C SER A 524 -36.93 -32.04 -3.70
N THR A 525 -37.65 -32.75 -4.56
CA THR A 525 -37.98 -34.17 -4.44
C THR A 525 -37.03 -35.02 -5.27
N CYS A 526 -37.05 -36.34 -5.07
CA CYS A 526 -36.29 -37.26 -5.92
C CYS A 526 -36.75 -37.18 -7.38
N GLU A 527 -38.03 -36.88 -7.62
CA GLU A 527 -38.57 -36.69 -8.98
C GLU A 527 -38.00 -35.44 -9.64
N ASP A 528 -37.82 -34.34 -8.90
CA ASP A 528 -37.17 -33.13 -9.42
C ASP A 528 -35.69 -33.36 -9.79
N MET A 529 -35.02 -34.27 -9.07
CA MET A 529 -33.59 -34.57 -9.26
C MET A 529 -33.32 -35.69 -10.28
N ILE A 530 -34.35 -36.30 -10.87
CA ILE A 530 -34.21 -37.51 -11.72
C ILE A 530 -33.21 -37.33 -12.87
N HIS A 531 -33.15 -36.14 -13.46
CA HIS A 531 -32.29 -35.83 -14.60
C HIS A 531 -30.79 -35.87 -14.24
N HIS A 532 -30.46 -35.74 -12.95
CA HIS A 532 -29.09 -35.80 -12.45
C HIS A 532 -28.65 -37.22 -12.06
N CYS A 533 -29.54 -38.21 -12.06
CA CYS A 533 -29.22 -39.58 -11.67
C CYS A 533 -28.14 -40.24 -12.55
N ALA A 534 -27.91 -39.73 -13.76
CA ALA A 534 -26.88 -40.22 -14.67
C ALA A 534 -25.52 -39.51 -14.50
N ASP A 535 -25.45 -38.44 -13.71
CA ASP A 535 -24.22 -37.68 -13.49
C ASP A 535 -23.20 -38.54 -12.72
N VAL A 536 -21.92 -38.36 -13.01
CA VAL A 536 -20.83 -39.14 -12.41
C VAL A 536 -20.79 -38.93 -10.90
N ASP A 537 -21.08 -37.70 -10.46
CA ASP A 537 -21.00 -37.26 -9.06
C ASP A 537 -22.31 -37.49 -8.27
N ALA A 538 -23.37 -37.96 -8.94
CA ALA A 538 -24.69 -38.20 -8.33
C ALA A 538 -24.78 -39.50 -7.50
N GLN A 539 -23.67 -39.97 -6.91
CA GLN A 539 -23.65 -41.20 -6.11
C GLN A 539 -24.53 -41.09 -4.86
N LEU A 540 -24.45 -39.95 -4.17
CA LEU A 540 -25.26 -39.71 -2.98
C LEU A 540 -26.75 -39.61 -3.35
N LEU A 541 -27.08 -38.99 -4.49
CA LEU A 541 -28.43 -38.94 -5.04
C LEU A 541 -28.96 -40.36 -5.32
N ARG A 542 -28.17 -41.23 -5.97
CA ARG A 542 -28.54 -42.63 -6.23
C ARG A 542 -28.75 -43.44 -4.94
N MET A 543 -28.06 -43.07 -3.85
CA MET A 543 -28.24 -43.70 -2.54
C MET A 543 -29.57 -43.30 -1.89
N VAL A 544 -29.96 -42.02 -1.95
CA VAL A 544 -31.19 -41.51 -1.31
C VAL A 544 -32.44 -41.63 -2.20
N CYS A 545 -32.27 -41.70 -3.51
CA CYS A 545 -33.34 -41.74 -4.53
C CYS A 545 -33.20 -42.99 -5.41
N GLY A 546 -32.87 -44.14 -4.83
CA GLY A 546 -32.54 -45.36 -5.57
C GLY A 546 -33.64 -45.89 -6.49
N GLU A 547 -34.92 -45.71 -6.14
CA GLU A 547 -36.02 -46.12 -7.04
C GLU A 547 -36.14 -45.16 -8.22
N THR A 548 -36.13 -43.84 -7.98
CA THR A 548 -36.24 -42.82 -9.05
C THR A 548 -35.02 -42.84 -9.98
N CYS A 549 -33.82 -43.09 -9.45
CA CYS A 549 -32.62 -43.24 -10.25
C CYS A 549 -32.50 -44.61 -10.96
N GLY A 550 -33.51 -45.47 -10.85
CA GLY A 550 -33.58 -46.74 -11.58
C GLY A 550 -32.68 -47.85 -11.02
N CYS A 551 -32.17 -47.77 -9.78
CA CYS A 551 -31.36 -48.85 -9.19
C CYS A 551 -32.11 -50.18 -9.12
N VAL A 552 -33.44 -50.16 -9.07
CA VAL A 552 -34.32 -51.35 -9.07
C VAL A 552 -34.54 -51.94 -10.46
N GLU A 553 -34.37 -51.15 -11.51
CA GLU A 553 -34.74 -51.57 -12.87
C GLU A 553 -33.71 -52.55 -13.41
N ALA A 554 -34.17 -53.64 -14.03
CA ALA A 554 -33.28 -54.60 -14.66
C ALA A 554 -32.58 -54.02 -15.90
N GLN A 555 -33.16 -52.98 -16.51
CA GLN A 555 -32.68 -52.35 -17.74
C GLN A 555 -31.82 -51.10 -17.51
N ALA A 556 -31.68 -50.63 -16.25
CA ALA A 556 -30.83 -49.49 -15.94
C ALA A 556 -29.37 -49.77 -16.32
N ASN A 557 -28.63 -48.70 -16.65
CA ASN A 557 -27.26 -48.81 -17.10
C ASN A 557 -26.39 -49.53 -16.05
N PRO A 558 -25.75 -50.67 -16.39
CA PRO A 558 -24.98 -51.45 -15.44
C PRO A 558 -23.79 -50.68 -14.85
N LEU A 559 -23.32 -49.61 -15.50
CA LEU A 559 -22.25 -48.76 -14.98
C LEU A 559 -22.67 -47.98 -13.73
N TYR A 560 -23.95 -47.57 -13.64
CA TYR A 560 -24.48 -46.81 -12.51
C TYR A 560 -25.14 -47.72 -11.47
N LYS A 561 -25.51 -48.95 -11.87
CA LYS A 561 -26.09 -49.99 -10.99
C LYS A 561 -25.00 -50.80 -10.26
N VAL A 562 -24.07 -50.10 -9.61
CA VAL A 562 -23.08 -50.73 -8.73
C VAL A 562 -23.06 -50.02 -7.39
N ARG A 563 -22.79 -50.76 -6.32
CA ARG A 563 -22.70 -50.22 -4.95
C ARG A 563 -21.72 -49.06 -4.80
N ALA A 564 -20.60 -49.12 -5.52
CA ALA A 564 -19.62 -48.05 -5.54
C ALA A 564 -20.16 -46.73 -6.14
N GLN A 565 -21.24 -46.79 -6.91
CA GLN A 565 -21.90 -45.64 -7.53
C GLN A 565 -23.17 -45.20 -6.79
N GLY A 566 -23.43 -45.73 -5.59
CA GLY A 566 -24.52 -45.26 -4.72
C GLY A 566 -25.78 -46.13 -4.68
N CYS A 567 -25.94 -47.13 -5.56
CA CYS A 567 -27.11 -48.01 -5.47
C CYS A 567 -27.04 -48.94 -4.24
N LEU A 568 -28.11 -48.94 -3.42
CA LEU A 568 -28.20 -49.80 -2.24
C LEU A 568 -28.21 -51.29 -2.62
N LYS A 569 -27.57 -52.14 -1.81
CA LYS A 569 -27.56 -53.60 -2.00
C LYS A 569 -28.98 -54.19 -2.11
N LYS A 570 -29.93 -53.65 -1.36
CA LYS A 570 -31.34 -54.11 -1.41
C LYS A 570 -32.04 -53.75 -2.73
N CYS A 571 -31.57 -52.72 -3.44
CA CYS A 571 -32.10 -52.35 -4.77
C CYS A 571 -31.64 -53.32 -5.87
N GLU A 572 -30.53 -54.03 -5.66
CA GLU A 572 -29.98 -54.95 -6.67
C GLU A 572 -30.77 -56.25 -6.79
N SER A 573 -31.52 -56.64 -5.76
CA SER A 573 -32.34 -57.84 -5.78
C SER A 573 -33.58 -57.60 -6.63
N PRO A 574 -33.87 -58.43 -7.66
CA PRO A 574 -35.14 -58.36 -8.36
C PRO A 574 -36.28 -58.56 -7.35
N ARG A 575 -37.22 -57.61 -7.31
CA ARG A 575 -38.47 -57.74 -6.55
C ARG A 575 -39.43 -58.69 -7.26
#